data_AF-A0A7S4SMZ9-F1
#
_entry.id   AF-A0A7S4SMZ9-F1
#
_cell.length_a   1.000
_cell.length_b   1.000
_cell.length_c   1.000
_cell.angle_alpha   90.00
_cell.angle_beta   90.00
_cell.angle_gamma   90.00
#
_symmetry.space_group_name_H-M   'P 1'
#
loop_
_entity.id
_entity.type
_entity.pdbx_description
1 polymer ?
#
loop_
_entity_poly.entity_id
_entity_poly.type
_entity_poly.pdbx_seq_one_letter_code
_entity_poly.pdbx_strand_id
1 'polypeptide(L)'
;FWFTSPFLCAPELRRPLAWRDGSSMSVWLSGLFLASLRVALGFLPPDPGDRLTSLSVVIALQASTDLCFYAASGLLFGLPIDMPGLHAPDKLFARHRRALERGFLRPRVEGHRLLAVAAPLAPRVKAVAASMRIHAEHNALAGTAAPVARAATRAARALLSEQSYRSSMKAHDIANAAKHSWDVSGTKVPWADIGDDSPDPWQTQLDPWALAASRRTRHRAPCFPRAASTWPGPEHQRLPAHD
;
A
#
# COMPACT_ATOMS: atom_id res chain seq x y z
N PHE A 1 38.60 26.67 22.19
CA PHE A 1 37.15 26.92 22.32
C PHE A 1 36.41 25.65 21.88
N TRP A 2 36.36 24.53 22.61
CA TRP A 2 35.73 24.23 23.91
C TRP A 2 34.28 24.71 24.03
N PHE A 3 33.34 23.82 23.74
CA PHE A 3 32.10 23.65 24.51
C PHE A 3 31.81 22.14 24.59
N THR A 4 32.34 21.53 25.64
CA THR A 4 31.83 20.30 26.22
C THR A 4 30.82 20.72 27.30
N SER A 5 29.66 20.08 27.36
CA SER A 5 28.85 20.10 28.56
C SER A 5 28.36 18.68 28.86
N PRO A 6 28.65 18.16 30.06
CA PRO A 6 28.28 16.82 30.49
C PRO A 6 26.94 16.86 31.24
N PHE A 7 26.08 15.88 31.00
CA PHE A 7 25.00 15.54 31.93
C PHE A 7 25.11 14.06 32.28
N LEU A 8 25.68 13.81 33.45
CA LEU A 8 25.53 12.60 34.25
C LEU A 8 24.51 12.93 35.35
N CYS A 9 23.39 12.20 35.43
CA CYS A 9 22.83 11.66 36.69
C CYS A 9 21.57 10.79 36.43
N ALA A 10 21.75 9.45 36.54
CA ALA A 10 20.91 8.39 37.15
C ALA A 10 19.35 8.35 37.00
N PRO A 11 18.64 7.23 37.30
CA PRO A 11 19.09 5.89 37.70
C PRO A 11 18.51 4.74 36.86
N GLU A 12 19.20 3.61 37.01
CA GLU A 12 18.80 2.21 36.89
C GLU A 12 17.29 1.93 37.07
N LEU A 13 16.57 1.82 35.95
CA LEU A 13 15.24 1.21 35.91
C LEU A 13 15.37 -0.26 35.50
N ARG A 14 15.19 -1.14 36.48
CA ARG A 14 14.91 -2.57 36.29
C ARG A 14 13.81 -2.70 35.25
N ARG A 15 14.16 -3.15 34.04
CA ARG A 15 13.16 -3.57 33.06
C ARG A 15 12.52 -4.86 33.57
N PRO A 16 11.20 -4.92 33.76
CA PRO A 16 10.55 -6.22 33.91
C PRO A 16 10.78 -6.99 32.61
N LEU A 17 11.19 -8.25 32.73
CA LEU A 17 11.22 -9.20 31.63
C LEU A 17 9.84 -9.19 30.97
N ALA A 18 9.72 -8.45 29.87
CA ALA A 18 8.53 -8.46 29.04
C ALA A 18 8.49 -9.81 28.34
N TRP A 19 7.59 -10.68 28.80
CA TRP A 19 7.23 -11.93 28.14
C TRP A 19 6.60 -11.60 26.79
N ARG A 20 7.44 -11.45 25.78
CA ARG A 20 7.04 -11.40 24.38
C ARG A 20 7.28 -12.78 23.80
N ASP A 21 6.21 -13.32 23.25
CA ASP A 21 6.14 -14.49 22.38
C ASP A 21 5.75 -15.79 23.13
N GLY A 22 4.46 -16.12 23.04
CA GLY A 22 3.86 -17.37 23.51
C GLY A 22 4.40 -18.63 22.81
N SER A 23 5.30 -18.49 21.86
CA SER A 23 6.10 -19.57 21.25
C SER A 23 7.24 -20.06 22.16
N SER A 24 7.61 -19.31 23.21
CA SER A 24 8.62 -19.75 24.17
C SER A 24 8.10 -20.88 25.07
N MET A 25 6.85 -20.79 25.52
CA MET A 25 6.34 -21.70 26.54
C MET A 25 6.15 -23.13 26.02
N SER A 26 5.80 -23.30 24.73
CA SER A 26 5.72 -24.64 24.12
C SER A 26 7.09 -25.30 24.00
N VAL A 27 8.14 -24.56 23.61
CA VAL A 27 9.51 -25.09 23.50
C VAL A 27 10.06 -25.52 24.86
N TRP A 28 9.78 -24.75 25.92
CA TRP A 28 10.19 -25.08 27.29
C TRP A 28 9.46 -26.31 27.84
N LEU A 29 8.15 -26.42 27.60
CA LEU A 29 7.37 -27.59 28.02
C LEU A 29 7.78 -28.86 27.27
N SER A 30 8.06 -28.76 25.97
CA SER A 30 8.60 -29.88 25.18
C SER A 30 9.99 -30.31 25.65
N GLY A 31 10.85 -29.36 26.00
CA GLY A 31 12.20 -29.63 26.52
C GLY A 31 12.20 -30.32 27.89
N LEU A 32 11.37 -29.84 28.83
CA LEU A 32 11.21 -30.47 30.14
C LEU A 32 10.59 -31.87 30.03
N PHE A 33 9.62 -32.05 29.13
CA PHE A 33 9.00 -33.36 28.90
C PHE A 33 10.00 -34.38 28.34
N LEU A 34 10.82 -34.01 27.35
CA LEU A 34 11.88 -34.88 26.81
C LEU A 34 12.96 -35.22 27.84
N ALA A 35 13.28 -34.28 28.74
CA ALA A 35 14.21 -34.53 29.84
C ALA A 35 13.63 -35.53 30.86
N SER A 36 12.36 -35.38 31.24
CA SER A 36 11.67 -36.32 32.14
C SER A 36 11.48 -37.70 31.50
N LEU A 37 11.22 -37.77 30.20
CA LEU A 37 11.10 -39.04 29.46
C LEU A 37 12.43 -39.82 29.44
N ARG A 38 13.57 -39.12 29.31
CA ARG A 38 14.91 -39.73 29.43
C ARG A 38 15.21 -40.27 30.81
N VAL A 39 14.72 -39.61 31.86
CA VAL A 39 14.90 -40.07 33.24
C VAL A 39 14.00 -41.26 33.55
N ALA A 40 12.75 -41.25 33.07
CA ALA A 40 11.79 -42.33 33.29
C ALA A 40 12.13 -43.61 32.51
N LEU A 41 12.76 -43.51 31.34
CA LEU A 41 13.15 -44.65 30.50
C LEU A 41 14.51 -45.27 30.89
N GLY A 42 15.10 -44.85 32.02
CA GLY A 42 16.18 -45.55 32.71
C GLY A 42 17.18 -46.25 31.80
N PHE A 43 18.08 -45.49 31.17
CA PHE A 43 19.40 -45.88 30.65
C PHE A 43 19.62 -47.40 30.42
N LEU A 44 18.80 -48.03 29.57
CA LEU A 44 19.11 -49.34 29.02
C LEU A 44 20.00 -49.11 27.80
N PRO A 45 21.27 -49.55 27.82
CA PRO A 45 22.13 -49.42 26.65
C PRO A 45 21.47 -50.15 25.49
N PRO A 46 21.35 -49.52 24.31
CA PRO A 46 20.72 -50.15 23.16
C PRO A 46 21.54 -51.39 22.76
N ASP A 47 20.88 -52.54 22.70
CA ASP A 47 21.47 -53.75 22.13
C ASP A 47 21.70 -53.49 20.62
N PRO A 48 22.95 -53.55 20.11
CA PRO A 48 23.27 -53.11 18.74
C PRO A 48 22.56 -53.90 17.63
N GLY A 49 21.91 -55.02 17.96
CA GLY A 49 21.23 -55.90 17.01
C GLY A 49 19.82 -55.49 16.58
N ASP A 50 19.16 -54.56 17.28
CA ASP A 50 17.71 -54.35 17.07
C ASP A 50 17.32 -52.87 16.89
N ARG A 51 17.81 -52.28 15.80
CA ARG A 51 17.61 -50.85 15.48
C ARG A 51 16.19 -50.50 15.02
N LEU A 52 15.42 -51.49 14.56
CA LEU A 52 14.08 -51.26 14.01
C LEU A 52 13.03 -51.12 15.12
N THR A 53 13.14 -51.89 16.21
CA THR A 53 12.20 -51.85 17.34
C THR A 53 12.30 -50.53 18.12
N SER A 54 13.52 -50.01 18.29
CA SER A 54 13.78 -48.73 18.97
C SER A 54 13.12 -47.54 18.26
N LEU A 55 13.16 -47.50 16.92
CA LEU A 55 12.59 -46.39 16.14
C LEU A 55 11.05 -46.38 16.20
N SER A 56 10.42 -47.55 16.14
CA SER A 56 8.96 -47.68 16.24
C SER A 56 8.39 -47.24 17.59
N VAL A 57 9.11 -47.48 18.70
CA VAL A 57 8.66 -47.06 20.05
C VAL A 57 8.72 -45.53 20.20
N VAL A 58 9.76 -44.88 19.66
CA VAL A 58 9.87 -43.41 19.69
C VAL A 58 8.76 -42.75 18.87
N ILE A 59 8.45 -43.29 17.68
CA ILE A 59 7.38 -42.77 16.82
C ILE A 59 6.00 -42.96 17.49
N ALA A 60 5.75 -44.11 18.13
CA ALA A 60 4.48 -44.37 18.81
C ALA A 60 4.27 -43.44 20.02
N LEU A 61 5.32 -43.19 20.81
CA LEU A 61 5.27 -42.26 21.94
C LEU A 61 5.00 -40.82 21.47
N GLN A 62 5.69 -40.34 20.42
CA GLN A 62 5.45 -39.00 19.84
C GLN A 62 4.00 -38.85 19.33
N ALA A 63 3.47 -39.84 18.63
CA ALA A 63 2.10 -39.81 18.12
C ALA A 63 1.06 -39.75 19.26
N SER A 64 1.30 -40.47 20.36
CA SER A 64 0.41 -40.44 21.54
C SER A 64 0.42 -39.10 22.26
N THR A 65 1.57 -38.43 22.35
CA THR A 65 1.65 -37.10 22.98
C THR A 65 0.98 -36.03 22.14
N ASP A 66 1.11 -36.10 20.82
CA ASP A 66 0.43 -35.15 19.92
C ASP A 66 -1.08 -35.34 20.00
N LEU A 67 -1.57 -36.58 19.98
CA LEU A 67 -3.01 -36.87 20.12
C LEU A 67 -3.56 -36.39 21.48
N CYS A 68 -2.85 -36.62 22.58
CA CYS A 68 -3.24 -36.12 23.90
C CYS A 68 -3.23 -34.57 23.96
N PHE A 69 -2.25 -33.92 23.32
CA PHE A 69 -2.20 -32.45 23.25
C PHE A 69 -3.37 -31.89 22.43
N TYR A 70 -3.71 -32.48 21.29
CA TYR A 70 -4.86 -32.07 20.47
C TYR A 70 -6.20 -32.39 21.15
N ALA A 71 -6.33 -33.52 21.84
CA ALA A 71 -7.54 -33.86 22.58
C ALA A 71 -7.75 -32.93 23.80
N ALA A 72 -6.69 -32.65 24.57
CA ALA A 72 -6.75 -31.72 25.68
C ALA A 72 -7.01 -30.28 25.20
N SER A 73 -6.39 -29.88 24.09
CA SER A 73 -6.63 -28.57 23.47
C SER A 73 -8.06 -28.46 22.92
N GLY A 74 -8.57 -29.50 22.27
CA GLY A 74 -9.96 -29.55 21.78
C GLY A 74 -10.98 -29.46 22.92
N LEU A 75 -10.70 -30.07 24.08
CA LEU A 75 -11.55 -29.97 25.27
C LEU A 75 -11.44 -28.61 25.99
N LEU A 76 -10.26 -27.99 25.98
CA LEU A 76 -10.05 -26.66 26.58
C LEU A 76 -10.52 -25.50 25.68
N PHE A 77 -10.51 -25.67 24.35
CA PHE A 77 -10.84 -24.61 23.38
C PHE A 77 -12.11 -24.88 22.56
N GLY A 78 -12.75 -26.05 22.74
CA GLY A 78 -13.98 -26.43 22.02
C GLY A 78 -15.28 -25.98 22.68
N LEU A 79 -15.22 -25.38 23.88
CA LEU A 79 -16.36 -24.61 24.36
C LEU A 79 -16.41 -23.34 23.50
N PRO A 80 -17.55 -23.02 22.84
CA PRO A 80 -17.70 -21.72 22.23
C PRO A 80 -17.45 -20.71 23.35
N ILE A 81 -16.34 -19.98 23.27
CA ILE A 81 -16.09 -18.83 24.13
C ILE A 81 -17.08 -17.78 23.62
N ASP A 82 -18.35 -17.98 23.96
CA ASP A 82 -19.32 -16.91 23.97
C ASP A 82 -18.71 -15.90 24.92
N MET A 83 -18.22 -14.80 24.37
CA MET A 83 -17.69 -13.69 25.14
C MET A 83 -18.88 -12.76 25.36
N PRO A 84 -19.73 -12.98 26.39
CA PRO A 84 -20.92 -12.19 26.60
C PRO A 84 -20.54 -10.71 26.62
N GLY A 85 -21.18 -9.95 25.72
CA GLY A 85 -20.95 -8.53 25.55
C GLY A 85 -19.74 -8.14 24.69
N LEU A 86 -19.11 -9.03 23.91
CA LEU A 86 -18.10 -8.65 22.90
C LEU A 86 -18.59 -7.54 21.95
N HIS A 87 -19.90 -7.55 21.68
CA HIS A 87 -20.62 -6.59 20.86
C HIS A 87 -21.43 -5.56 21.68
N ALA A 88 -21.30 -5.55 23.01
CA ALA A 88 -21.91 -4.50 23.82
C ALA A 88 -21.29 -3.14 23.43
N PRO A 89 -22.10 -2.08 23.24
CA PRO A 89 -21.62 -0.78 22.76
C PRO A 89 -20.51 -0.22 23.64
N ASP A 90 -20.62 -0.37 24.96
CA ASP A 90 -19.61 0.12 25.93
C ASP A 90 -18.25 -0.56 25.74
N LYS A 91 -18.23 -1.87 25.46
CA LYS A 91 -16.99 -2.60 25.19
C LYS A 91 -16.38 -2.19 23.84
N LEU A 92 -17.21 -1.88 22.84
CA LEU A 92 -16.75 -1.30 21.57
C LEU A 92 -16.12 0.08 21.78
N PHE A 93 -16.76 0.97 22.55
CA PHE A 93 -16.21 2.29 22.90
C PHE A 93 -14.90 2.16 23.66
N ALA A 94 -14.84 1.30 24.68
CA ALA A 94 -13.61 1.07 25.44
C ALA A 94 -12.48 0.52 24.55
N ARG A 95 -12.81 -0.36 23.59
CA ARG A 95 -11.83 -0.88 22.60
C ARG A 95 -11.35 0.21 21.64
N HIS A 96 -12.26 1.05 21.15
CA HIS A 96 -11.94 2.19 20.30
C HIS A 96 -11.02 3.17 21.04
N ARG A 97 -11.36 3.55 22.28
CA ARG A 97 -10.54 4.42 23.12
C ARG A 97 -9.14 3.85 23.33
N ARG A 98 -9.01 2.57 23.72
CA ARG A 98 -7.70 1.91 23.83
C ARG A 98 -6.93 1.88 22.52
N ALA A 99 -7.60 1.69 21.39
CA ALA A 99 -6.96 1.68 20.08
C ALA A 99 -6.47 3.07 19.66
N LEU A 100 -7.19 4.15 20.03
CA LEU A 100 -6.72 5.53 19.89
C LEU A 100 -5.53 5.82 20.82
N GLU A 101 -5.62 5.48 22.11
CA GLU A 101 -4.56 5.66 23.11
C GLU A 101 -3.25 4.96 22.70
N ARG A 102 -3.35 3.77 22.08
CA ARG A 102 -2.21 3.00 21.59
C ARG A 102 -1.74 3.41 20.18
N GLY A 103 -2.43 4.34 19.52
CA GLY A 103 -2.08 4.83 18.18
C GLY A 103 -2.38 3.86 17.03
N PHE A 104 -3.20 2.83 17.26
CA PHE A 104 -3.69 1.94 16.21
C PHE A 104 -4.73 2.63 15.32
N LEU A 105 -5.54 3.50 15.91
CA LEU A 105 -6.46 4.36 15.19
C LEU A 105 -5.84 5.75 15.13
N ARG A 106 -5.75 6.29 13.92
CA ARG A 106 -5.33 7.68 13.69
C ARG A 106 -6.56 8.48 13.26
N PRO A 107 -6.82 9.64 13.88
CA PRO A 107 -7.86 10.53 13.39
C PRO A 107 -7.56 10.88 11.93
N ARG A 108 -8.62 10.94 11.14
CA ARG A 108 -8.52 11.30 9.74
C ARG A 108 -8.07 12.75 9.63
N VAL A 109 -7.05 13.02 8.84
CA VAL A 109 -6.60 14.39 8.54
C VAL A 109 -7.74 15.13 7.85
N GLU A 110 -8.04 16.34 8.32
CA GLU A 110 -9.07 17.18 7.72
C GLU A 110 -8.81 17.39 6.21
N GLY A 111 -9.89 17.54 5.44
CA GLY A 111 -9.82 17.65 3.98
C GLY A 111 -9.49 16.35 3.22
N HIS A 112 -8.91 15.34 3.85
CA HIS A 112 -8.57 14.08 3.16
C HIS A 112 -9.81 13.19 3.00
N ARG A 113 -9.85 12.35 1.97
CA ARG A 113 -10.91 11.36 1.69
C ARG A 113 -10.27 10.01 1.37
N LEU A 114 -10.93 8.91 1.75
CA LEU A 114 -10.46 7.55 1.48
C LEU A 114 -11.11 7.04 0.19
N LEU A 115 -10.31 6.42 -0.67
CA LEU A 115 -10.78 5.75 -1.88
C LEU A 115 -10.56 4.24 -1.72
N ALA A 116 -11.62 3.46 -1.86
CA ALA A 116 -11.51 2.01 -1.94
C ALA A 116 -11.04 1.62 -3.36
N VAL A 117 -9.93 0.89 -3.44
CA VAL A 117 -9.31 0.47 -4.70
C VAL A 117 -8.98 -1.00 -4.59
N ALA A 118 -9.18 -1.76 -5.67
CA ALA A 118 -8.75 -3.15 -5.73
C ALA A 118 -7.25 -3.25 -5.39
N ALA A 119 -6.89 -4.22 -4.54
CA ALA A 119 -5.51 -4.44 -4.11
C ALA A 119 -4.46 -4.40 -5.25
N PRO A 120 -4.67 -5.05 -6.42
CA PRO A 120 -3.68 -5.00 -7.50
C PRO A 120 -3.50 -3.61 -8.14
N LEU A 121 -4.50 -2.72 -8.03
CA LEU A 121 -4.44 -1.37 -8.60
C LEU A 121 -3.88 -0.33 -7.61
N ALA A 122 -3.80 -0.67 -6.32
CA ALA A 122 -3.40 0.27 -5.27
C ALA A 122 -2.01 0.91 -5.51
N PRO A 123 -0.96 0.19 -5.94
CA PRO A 123 0.34 0.82 -6.23
C PRO A 123 0.27 1.86 -7.36
N ARG A 124 -0.52 1.60 -8.40
CA ARG A 124 -0.68 2.48 -9.56
C ARG A 124 -1.41 3.77 -9.17
N VAL A 125 -2.52 3.65 -8.44
CA VAL A 125 -3.28 4.81 -7.94
C VAL A 125 -2.43 5.67 -7.03
N LYS A 126 -1.61 5.07 -6.16
CA LYS A 126 -0.66 5.81 -5.30
C LYS A 126 0.36 6.60 -6.12
N ALA A 127 0.94 6.02 -7.17
CA ALA A 127 1.89 6.70 -8.03
C ALA A 127 1.26 7.91 -8.74
N VAL A 128 0.06 7.73 -9.30
CA VAL A 128 -0.68 8.82 -9.97
C VAL A 128 -1.05 9.93 -8.98
N ALA A 129 -1.57 9.57 -7.80
CA ALA A 129 -1.90 10.55 -6.75
C ALA A 129 -0.67 11.34 -6.29
N ALA A 130 0.49 10.68 -6.12
CA ALA A 130 1.74 11.35 -5.79
C ALA A 130 2.17 12.35 -6.88
N SER A 131 2.05 11.98 -8.15
CA SER A 131 2.34 12.88 -9.27
C SER A 131 1.39 14.08 -9.33
N MET A 132 0.10 13.90 -9.04
CA MET A 132 -0.88 14.99 -9.03
C MET A 132 -0.63 15.98 -7.89
N ARG A 133 -0.24 15.48 -6.70
CA ARG A 133 0.19 16.34 -5.59
C ARG A 133 1.38 17.21 -5.99
N ILE A 134 2.44 16.60 -6.54
CA ILE A 134 3.64 17.32 -7.00
C ILE A 134 3.28 18.34 -8.10
N HIS A 135 2.39 17.99 -9.02
CA HIS A 135 1.92 18.91 -10.07
C HIS A 135 1.24 20.14 -9.46
N ALA A 136 0.33 19.97 -8.51
CA ALA A 136 -0.34 21.07 -7.82
C ALA A 136 0.67 21.97 -7.07
N GLU A 137 1.62 21.36 -6.35
CA GLU A 137 2.70 22.09 -5.65
C GLU A 137 3.55 22.91 -6.63
N HIS A 138 3.93 22.35 -7.77
CA HIS A 138 4.74 23.07 -8.77
C HIS A 138 3.98 24.15 -9.52
N ASN A 139 2.68 23.95 -9.79
CA ASN A 139 1.84 25.03 -10.34
C ASN A 139 1.75 26.20 -9.35
N ALA A 140 1.61 25.91 -8.05
CA ALA A 140 1.60 26.94 -7.01
C ALA A 140 2.95 27.68 -6.93
N LEU A 141 4.07 26.96 -6.97
CA LEU A 141 5.41 27.56 -6.98
C LEU A 141 5.68 28.41 -8.22
N ALA A 142 5.28 27.93 -9.41
CA ALA A 142 5.49 28.64 -10.66
C ALA A 142 4.50 29.80 -10.89
N GLY A 143 3.47 29.95 -10.05
CA GLY A 143 2.42 30.95 -10.20
C GLY A 143 1.56 30.77 -11.47
N THR A 144 1.65 29.62 -12.15
CA THR A 144 0.97 29.35 -13.42
C THR A 144 0.43 27.92 -13.44
N ALA A 145 -0.78 27.74 -13.98
CA ALA A 145 -1.39 26.42 -14.12
C ALA A 145 -0.93 25.77 -15.42
N ALA A 146 0.07 24.87 -15.35
CA ALA A 146 0.49 24.10 -16.52
C ALA A 146 -0.45 22.90 -16.74
N PRO A 147 -0.80 22.58 -18.01
CA PRO A 147 -1.70 21.46 -18.32
C PRO A 147 -1.08 20.08 -18.05
N VAL A 148 0.26 20.00 -18.01
CA VAL A 148 1.00 18.74 -17.86
C VAL A 148 1.97 18.86 -16.70
N ALA A 149 2.03 17.81 -15.86
CA ALA A 149 2.87 17.80 -14.66
C ALA A 149 4.36 18.06 -14.94
N ARG A 150 4.94 17.45 -16.00
CA ARG A 150 6.33 17.72 -16.41
C ARG A 150 6.53 19.19 -16.84
N ALA A 151 5.54 19.84 -17.43
CA ALA A 151 5.62 21.26 -17.78
C ALA A 151 5.60 22.14 -16.53
N ALA A 152 4.76 21.82 -15.54
CA ALA A 152 4.75 22.50 -14.23
C ALA A 152 6.13 22.40 -13.55
N THR A 153 6.72 21.21 -13.52
CA THR A 153 8.05 20.97 -12.93
C THR A 153 9.15 21.75 -13.65
N ARG A 154 9.05 21.92 -14.97
CA ARG A 154 9.98 22.77 -15.74
C ARG A 154 9.76 24.26 -15.47
N ALA A 155 8.52 24.71 -15.33
CA ALA A 155 8.21 26.09 -14.98
C ALA A 155 8.73 26.47 -13.58
N ALA A 156 8.65 25.54 -12.62
CA ALA A 156 9.17 25.73 -11.27
C ALA A 156 10.70 25.53 -11.13
N ARG A 157 11.42 25.23 -12.22
CA ARG A 157 12.83 24.79 -12.19
C ARG A 157 13.76 25.74 -11.44
N ALA A 158 13.61 27.05 -11.62
CA ALA A 158 14.46 28.06 -10.98
C ALA A 158 14.27 28.14 -9.45
N LEU A 159 13.15 27.61 -8.94
CA LEU A 159 12.79 27.64 -7.52
C LEU A 159 13.08 26.31 -6.80
N LEU A 160 13.47 25.27 -7.54
CA LEU A 160 13.71 23.93 -7.02
C LEU A 160 15.21 23.63 -6.94
N SER A 161 15.61 22.91 -5.89
CA SER A 161 16.94 22.30 -5.86
C SER A 161 17.07 21.22 -6.95
N GLU A 162 18.29 20.97 -7.41
CA GLU A 162 18.56 19.96 -8.45
C GLU A 162 18.00 18.58 -8.07
N GLN A 163 18.17 18.19 -6.81
CA GLN A 163 17.68 16.93 -6.27
C GLN A 163 16.14 16.86 -6.31
N SER A 164 15.45 17.94 -5.93
CA SER A 164 13.98 18.01 -5.90
C SER A 164 13.39 17.97 -7.31
N TYR A 165 14.04 18.63 -8.26
CA TYR A 165 13.64 18.56 -9.66
C TYR A 165 13.76 17.14 -10.22
N ARG A 166 14.89 16.47 -10.01
CA ARG A 166 15.12 15.09 -10.47
C ARG A 166 14.15 14.10 -9.84
N SER A 167 13.92 14.21 -8.52
CA SER A 167 12.98 13.33 -7.81
C SER A 167 11.54 13.51 -8.31
N SER A 168 11.13 14.75 -8.59
CA SER A 168 9.81 15.07 -9.14
C SER A 168 9.62 14.54 -10.55
N MET A 169 10.61 14.70 -11.43
CA MET A 169 10.59 14.13 -12.78
C MET A 169 10.45 12.60 -12.73
N LYS A 170 11.24 11.94 -11.86
CA LYS A 170 11.13 10.48 -11.65
C LYS A 170 9.74 10.07 -11.16
N ALA A 171 9.12 10.83 -10.26
CA ALA A 171 7.76 10.54 -9.80
C ALA A 171 6.72 10.63 -10.94
N HIS A 172 6.86 11.62 -11.82
CA HIS A 172 6.02 11.72 -13.02
C HIS A 172 6.25 10.55 -13.99
N ASP A 173 7.49 10.08 -14.14
CA ASP A 173 7.82 8.94 -15.00
C ASP A 173 7.17 7.66 -14.47
N ILE A 174 7.25 7.41 -13.16
CA ILE A 174 6.58 6.28 -12.50
C ILE A 174 5.07 6.37 -12.69
N ALA A 175 4.47 7.56 -12.51
CA ALA A 175 3.04 7.75 -12.73
C ALA A 175 2.66 7.55 -14.21
N ASN A 176 3.53 7.94 -15.15
CA ASN A 176 3.29 7.72 -16.57
C ASN A 176 3.33 6.23 -16.91
N ALA A 177 4.34 5.50 -16.42
CA ALA A 177 4.40 4.05 -16.53
C ALA A 177 3.14 3.40 -15.89
N ALA A 178 2.73 3.86 -14.71
CA ALA A 178 1.52 3.36 -14.05
C ALA A 178 0.20 3.63 -14.81
N LYS A 179 0.16 4.59 -15.73
CA LYS A 179 -1.02 4.83 -16.60
C LYS A 179 -0.98 3.95 -17.85
N HIS A 180 0.20 3.76 -18.43
CA HIS A 180 0.35 3.17 -19.76
C HIS A 180 0.82 1.71 -19.75
N SER A 181 1.61 1.31 -18.77
CA SER A 181 2.11 -0.06 -18.62
C SER A 181 1.06 -0.93 -17.95
N TRP A 182 0.27 -1.64 -18.74
CA TRP A 182 -0.55 -2.74 -18.25
C TRP A 182 0.31 -3.99 -18.34
N ASP A 183 0.54 -4.65 -17.21
CA ASP A 183 1.28 -5.90 -17.19
C ASP A 183 0.36 -6.98 -17.78
N VAL A 184 0.42 -7.16 -19.10
CA VAL A 184 -0.41 -8.12 -19.84
C VAL A 184 0.27 -9.49 -19.92
N SER A 185 1.19 -9.79 -19.00
CA SER A 185 2.05 -10.98 -19.02
C SER A 185 1.32 -12.33 -18.91
N GLY A 186 -0.02 -12.36 -18.90
CA GLY A 186 -0.80 -13.60 -18.80
C GLY A 186 -1.77 -13.90 -19.94
N THR A 187 -2.06 -12.97 -20.85
CA THR A 187 -3.01 -13.25 -21.95
C THR A 187 -2.77 -12.29 -23.10
N LYS A 188 -2.07 -12.76 -24.15
CA LYS A 188 -2.22 -12.12 -25.46
C LYS A 188 -3.70 -12.18 -25.77
N VAL A 189 -4.36 -11.02 -25.80
CA VAL A 189 -5.73 -10.95 -26.30
C VAL A 189 -5.67 -11.41 -27.75
N PRO A 190 -6.36 -12.49 -28.17
CA PRO A 190 -6.21 -13.07 -29.51
C PRO A 190 -6.48 -12.09 -30.65
N TRP A 191 -7.20 -11.00 -30.37
CA TRP A 191 -7.49 -9.94 -31.33
C TRP A 191 -6.39 -8.89 -31.47
N ALA A 192 -5.38 -8.85 -30.58
CA ALA A 192 -4.28 -7.88 -30.67
C ALA A 192 -3.23 -8.23 -31.74
N ASP A 193 -3.25 -9.46 -32.26
CA ASP A 193 -2.47 -9.89 -33.43
C ASP A 193 -3.31 -9.85 -34.73
N ILE A 194 -4.55 -9.33 -34.69
CA ILE A 194 -5.23 -8.89 -35.92
C ILE A 194 -4.49 -7.63 -36.34
N GLY A 195 -3.53 -7.79 -37.26
CA GLY A 195 -2.86 -6.66 -37.87
C GLY A 195 -3.89 -5.61 -38.29
N ASP A 196 -3.60 -4.36 -38.00
CA ASP A 196 -4.26 -3.15 -38.51
C ASP A 196 -4.10 -3.01 -40.04
N ASP A 197 -4.03 -4.14 -40.74
CA ASP A 197 -4.12 -4.32 -42.19
C ASP A 197 -5.53 -4.78 -42.59
N SER A 198 -6.43 -5.03 -41.63
CA SER A 198 -7.85 -5.09 -41.95
C SER A 198 -8.28 -3.65 -42.25
N PRO A 199 -8.59 -3.29 -43.51
CA PRO A 199 -9.07 -1.96 -43.82
C PRO A 199 -10.26 -1.70 -42.91
N ASP A 200 -10.15 -0.66 -42.08
CA ASP A 200 -11.23 -0.24 -41.19
C ASP A 200 -12.54 -0.29 -42.00
N PRO A 201 -13.52 -1.13 -41.63
CA PRO A 201 -14.76 -1.24 -42.39
C PRO A 201 -15.51 0.10 -42.45
N TRP A 202 -15.16 1.06 -41.57
CA TRP A 202 -15.64 2.43 -41.62
C TRP A 202 -14.84 3.36 -42.56
N GLN A 203 -13.65 2.96 -43.03
CA GLN A 203 -12.89 3.69 -44.06
C GLN A 203 -13.34 3.36 -45.49
N THR A 204 -13.89 2.16 -45.74
CA THR A 204 -14.39 1.80 -47.08
C THR A 204 -15.80 2.29 -47.35
N GLN A 205 -16.53 2.69 -46.32
CA GLN A 205 -17.76 3.46 -46.49
C GLN A 205 -17.38 4.93 -46.69
N LEU A 206 -16.88 5.24 -47.89
CA LEU A 206 -16.77 6.60 -48.41
C LEU A 206 -18.01 7.38 -48.01
N ASP A 207 -17.86 8.25 -47.01
CA ASP A 207 -18.92 9.15 -46.61
C ASP A 207 -19.33 9.97 -47.85
N PRO A 208 -20.57 9.84 -48.36
CA PRO A 208 -20.98 10.60 -49.53
C PRO A 208 -20.86 12.12 -49.31
N TRP A 209 -20.78 12.57 -48.05
CA TRP A 209 -20.49 13.96 -47.71
C TRP A 209 -19.02 14.38 -47.92
N ALA A 210 -18.06 13.45 -47.80
CA ALA A 210 -16.64 13.74 -48.04
C ALA A 210 -16.36 14.00 -49.55
N LEU A 211 -17.09 13.34 -50.46
CA LEU A 211 -17.03 13.60 -51.90
C LEU A 211 -17.75 14.88 -52.32
N ALA A 212 -18.77 15.32 -51.57
CA ALA A 212 -19.46 16.59 -51.81
C ALA A 212 -18.65 17.81 -51.31
N ALA A 213 -17.87 17.66 -50.24
CA ALA A 213 -17.03 18.73 -49.68
C ALA A 213 -15.82 19.09 -50.56
N SER A 214 -15.24 18.12 -51.28
CA SER A 214 -14.06 18.37 -52.15
C SER A 214 -14.39 19.17 -53.42
N ARG A 215 -15.67 19.30 -53.80
CA ARG A 215 -16.10 20.12 -54.95
C ARG A 215 -16.46 21.57 -54.61
N ARG A 216 -16.50 21.97 -53.33
CA ARG A 216 -16.93 23.32 -52.91
C ARG A 216 -15.83 24.29 -52.46
N THR A 217 -14.57 23.88 -52.39
CA THR A 217 -13.46 24.76 -51.96
C THR A 217 -12.66 25.34 -53.13
N ARG A 218 -13.33 26.09 -54.03
CA ARG A 218 -12.69 27.12 -54.88
C ARG A 218 -13.39 28.48 -54.86
N HIS A 219 -14.22 28.74 -53.87
CA HIS A 219 -14.65 30.11 -53.57
C HIS A 219 -14.12 30.54 -52.21
N ARG A 220 -13.11 31.43 -52.27
CA ARG A 220 -12.65 32.25 -51.15
C ARG A 220 -13.87 32.86 -50.45
N ALA A 221 -14.12 32.47 -49.21
CA ALA A 221 -14.93 33.25 -48.28
C ALA A 221 -14.00 34.01 -47.32
N PRO A 222 -14.35 35.25 -46.94
CA PRO A 222 -13.45 36.18 -46.27
C PRO A 222 -13.22 35.84 -44.79
N CYS A 223 -12.05 36.26 -44.32
CA CYS A 223 -11.60 36.21 -42.95
C CYS A 223 -12.69 36.71 -41.97
N PHE A 224 -13.19 35.83 -41.10
CA PHE A 224 -13.95 36.28 -39.95
C PHE A 224 -13.01 36.91 -38.92
N PRO A 225 -13.33 38.11 -38.38
CA PRO A 225 -12.54 38.71 -37.32
C PRO A 225 -12.67 37.87 -36.05
N ARG A 226 -11.51 37.59 -35.45
CA ARG A 226 -11.35 36.92 -34.16
C ARG A 226 -12.05 37.76 -33.09
N ALA A 227 -13.25 37.35 -32.67
CA ALA A 227 -13.91 37.95 -31.52
C ALA A 227 -13.03 37.73 -30.28
N ALA A 228 -12.63 38.83 -29.64
CA ALA A 228 -11.88 38.84 -28.40
C ALA A 228 -12.75 38.20 -27.30
N SER A 229 -12.39 36.99 -26.87
CA SER A 229 -12.95 36.40 -25.66
C SER A 229 -12.37 37.14 -24.45
N THR A 230 -13.06 38.16 -23.99
CA THR A 230 -12.87 38.71 -22.65
C THR A 230 -13.34 37.68 -21.64
N TRP A 231 -12.45 36.79 -21.21
CA TRP A 231 -12.65 36.06 -19.98
C TRP A 231 -12.53 37.06 -18.82
N PRO A 232 -13.55 37.21 -17.96
CA PRO A 232 -13.42 38.03 -16.76
C PRO A 232 -12.32 37.42 -15.89
N GLY A 233 -11.22 38.16 -15.74
CA GLY A 233 -10.12 37.77 -14.86
C GLY A 233 -10.58 37.69 -13.40
N PRO A 234 -9.89 36.93 -12.55
CA PRO A 234 -10.22 36.81 -11.14
C PRO A 234 -10.12 38.18 -10.47
N GLU A 235 -11.26 38.66 -10.00
CA GLU A 235 -11.41 39.87 -9.23
C GLU A 235 -10.59 39.74 -7.94
N HIS A 236 -9.50 40.51 -7.85
CA HIS A 236 -8.72 40.65 -6.63
C HIS A 236 -9.63 41.26 -5.54
N GLN A 237 -10.14 40.40 -4.66
CA GLN A 237 -10.73 40.85 -3.40
C GLN A 237 -9.62 41.54 -2.59
N ARG A 238 -9.69 42.88 -2.53
CA ARG A 238 -8.92 43.68 -1.58
C ARG A 238 -9.44 43.35 -0.18
N LEU A 239 -8.61 42.76 0.66
CA LEU A 239 -8.88 42.67 2.10
C LEU A 239 -8.87 44.09 2.69
N PRO A 240 -9.83 44.44 3.58
CA PRO A 240 -9.82 45.73 4.26
C PRO A 240 -8.60 45.82 5.19
N ALA A 241 -7.95 46.98 5.17
CA ALA A 241 -6.92 47.33 6.15
C ALA A 241 -7.56 47.36 7.54
N HIS A 242 -6.94 46.67 8.49
CA HIS A 242 -7.20 46.87 9.91
C HIS A 242 -6.33 48.03 10.37
N ASP A 243 -6.99 49.10 10.84
CA ASP A 243 -6.39 50.18 11.64
C ASP A 243 -6.07 49.69 13.06
#